data_AF-D5UYZ4-F1
#
_entry.id   AF-D5UYZ4-F1
#
_cell.length_a   1.000
_cell.length_b   1.000
_cell.length_c   1.000
_cell.angle_alpha   90.00
_cell.angle_beta   90.00
_cell.angle_gamma   90.00
#
_symmetry.space_group_name_H-M   'P 1'
#
loop_
_entity.id
_entity.type
_entity.pdbx_description
1 polymer ?
#
loop_
_entity_poly.entity_id
_entity_poly.type
_entity_poly.pdbx_seq_one_letter_code
_entity_poly.pdbx_strand_id
1 'polypeptide(L)'
;MTTLTETATATCAPTNAPALSAAEPGTSTAAPVPVVVPGYADPYLPDDADLADERLLLWAFITAPTDKARHIAGHLRAADFYQPSHADLYRVAIAARRTSCGLPGPQHVMDAIATVMASDSGRHRQLVRDLLVAIVGLDVDPNRLVEYASTVLHLAMRRHAINHAQRVVQLTAHAQPDELHALIAEAGTALQDTGMQQRYRQLNGLPV
;
A
#
# COMPACT_ATOMS: atom_id res chain seq x y z
N MET A 1 46.02 -59.93 76.15
CA MET A 1 45.24 -60.13 77.38
C MET A 1 44.38 -58.90 77.55
N THR A 2 43.09 -59.10 77.80
CA THR A 2 42.21 -58.34 78.70
C THR A 2 42.71 -56.94 79.06
N THR A 3 41.97 -55.85 78.85
CA THR A 3 40.77 -55.52 79.63
C THR A 3 40.22 -54.12 79.27
N LEU A 4 38.92 -53.96 79.57
CA LEU A 4 38.27 -52.79 80.18
C LEU A 4 37.83 -51.60 79.31
N THR A 5 36.52 -51.59 79.12
CA THR A 5 35.59 -50.47 79.05
C THR A 5 35.75 -49.49 80.22
N GLU A 6 35.76 -48.19 79.93
CA GLU A 6 35.41 -47.13 80.89
C GLU A 6 34.79 -45.89 80.18
N THR A 7 33.69 -45.40 80.78
CA THR A 7 33.19 -44.00 80.89
C THR A 7 33.05 -43.11 79.63
N ALA A 8 31.81 -42.84 79.16
CA ALA A 8 30.88 -41.77 79.61
C ALA A 8 31.37 -40.35 79.29
N THR A 9 30.83 -39.65 78.28
CA THR A 9 29.86 -38.51 78.34
C THR A 9 30.10 -37.69 77.05
N ALA A 10 29.22 -36.93 76.41
CA ALA A 10 27.85 -36.51 76.61
C ALA A 10 27.31 -35.94 75.27
N THR A 11 25.99 -36.07 75.10
CA THR A 11 25.05 -35.05 74.60
C THR A 11 25.35 -34.29 73.29
N CYS A 12 24.63 -34.65 72.22
CA CYS A 12 23.47 -33.88 71.69
C CYS A 12 22.97 -34.54 70.39
N ALA A 13 21.66 -34.76 70.29
CA ALA A 13 21.01 -35.44 69.17
C ALA A 13 20.86 -34.53 67.93
N PRO A 14 20.97 -35.05 66.70
CA PRO A 14 20.38 -34.45 65.52
C PRO A 14 19.05 -35.12 65.12
N THR A 15 18.12 -34.24 64.72
CA THR A 15 16.77 -34.48 64.21
C THR A 15 16.71 -35.49 63.05
N ASN A 16 15.81 -36.47 63.18
CA ASN A 16 15.44 -37.45 62.17
C ASN A 16 14.83 -36.80 60.91
N ALA A 17 15.33 -37.18 59.75
CA ALA A 17 14.60 -37.13 58.49
C ALA A 17 14.68 -38.52 57.83
N PRO A 18 13.56 -39.21 57.57
CA PRO A 18 13.55 -40.36 56.70
C PRO A 18 12.95 -40.05 55.32
N ALA A 19 13.67 -40.58 54.33
CA ALA A 19 13.20 -41.27 53.13
C ALA A 19 12.33 -40.57 52.07
N LEU A 20 12.88 -40.55 50.86
CA LEU A 20 12.22 -40.32 49.58
C LEU A 20 11.01 -41.26 49.36
N SER A 21 9.93 -40.70 48.82
CA SER A 21 8.91 -41.42 48.04
C SER A 21 8.37 -40.52 46.92
N ALA A 22 7.94 -41.16 45.84
CA ALA A 22 7.83 -40.67 44.47
C ALA A 22 6.80 -39.55 44.21
N ALA A 23 7.12 -38.68 43.24
CA ALA A 23 6.13 -37.87 42.51
C ALA A 23 6.51 -37.83 41.02
N GLU A 24 5.49 -37.99 40.17
CA GLU A 24 5.54 -38.28 38.73
C GLU A 24 6.09 -37.13 37.85
N PRO A 25 6.59 -37.40 36.63
CA PRO A 25 6.97 -36.34 35.70
C PRO A 25 5.72 -35.71 35.09
N GLY A 26 5.31 -34.57 35.63
CA GLY A 26 4.30 -33.70 35.04
C GLY A 26 4.75 -33.25 33.64
N THR A 27 4.06 -33.75 32.62
CA THR A 27 4.21 -33.31 31.23
C THR A 27 3.58 -31.92 31.11
N SER A 28 4.37 -30.87 31.33
CA SER A 28 3.97 -29.51 31.00
C SER A 28 4.00 -29.34 29.49
N THR A 29 2.92 -29.76 28.83
CA THR A 29 2.64 -29.35 27.45
C THR A 29 2.22 -27.89 27.55
N ALA A 30 3.19 -26.99 27.43
CA ALA A 30 2.91 -25.58 27.19
C ALA A 30 2.10 -25.51 25.89
N ALA A 31 0.83 -25.10 26.01
CA ALA A 31 -0.01 -24.82 24.86
C ALA A 31 0.75 -23.86 23.93
N PRO A 32 0.75 -24.07 22.60
CA PRO A 32 1.41 -23.18 21.68
C PRO A 32 0.86 -21.77 21.93
N VAL A 33 1.74 -20.85 22.30
CA VAL A 33 1.40 -19.44 22.39
C VAL A 33 0.82 -19.08 21.03
N PRO A 34 -0.43 -18.59 20.93
CA PRO A 34 -0.92 -18.11 19.66
C PRO A 34 0.04 -17.01 19.23
N VAL A 35 0.77 -17.27 18.13
CA VAL A 35 1.46 -16.21 17.42
C VAL A 35 0.33 -15.33 16.92
N VAL A 36 0.02 -14.29 17.70
CA VAL A 36 -0.71 -13.14 17.20
C VAL A 36 0.24 -12.56 16.16
N VAL A 37 0.09 -13.01 14.92
CA VAL A 37 0.65 -12.29 13.78
C VAL A 37 -0.02 -10.94 13.89
N PRO A 38 0.70 -9.86 14.28
CA PRO A 38 0.11 -8.53 14.16
C PRO A 38 -0.37 -8.46 12.73
N GLY A 39 -1.67 -8.19 12.54
CA GLY A 39 -2.25 -8.09 11.21
C GLY A 39 -1.27 -7.26 10.40
N TYR A 40 -0.67 -7.88 9.39
CA TYR A 40 0.21 -7.17 8.48
C TYR A 40 -0.71 -6.24 7.71
N ALA A 41 -1.02 -5.09 8.32
CA ALA A 41 -1.53 -3.95 7.61
C ALA A 41 -0.39 -3.63 6.67
N ASP A 42 -0.50 -4.14 5.45
CA ASP A 42 0.36 -3.74 4.35
C ASP A 42 0.32 -2.22 4.36
N PRO A 43 1.40 -1.51 4.77
CA PRO A 43 1.37 -0.06 4.99
C PRO A 43 1.30 0.71 3.65
N TYR A 44 0.97 -0.01 2.59
CA TYR A 44 0.89 0.44 1.21
C TYR A 44 -0.38 -0.06 0.51
N LEU A 45 -1.25 -0.78 1.23
CA LEU A 45 -2.65 -0.87 0.83
C LEU A 45 -3.24 0.53 1.05
N PRO A 46 -3.83 1.17 0.02
CA PRO A 46 -4.32 2.52 0.18
C PRO A 46 -5.40 2.56 1.24
N ASP A 47 -5.23 3.45 2.19
CA ASP A 47 -6.23 3.69 3.22
C ASP A 47 -7.31 4.66 2.72
N ASP A 48 -8.29 4.96 3.57
CA ASP A 48 -9.36 5.88 3.22
C ASP A 48 -8.85 7.32 2.96
N ALA A 49 -7.69 7.69 3.50
CA ALA A 49 -7.06 8.99 3.29
C ALA A 49 -6.39 9.04 1.91
N ASP A 50 -5.68 8.00 1.50
CA ASP A 50 -5.12 7.88 0.15
C ASP A 50 -6.22 7.97 -0.91
N LEU A 51 -7.36 7.32 -0.67
CA LEU A 51 -8.53 7.42 -1.55
C LEU A 51 -9.19 8.80 -1.53
N ALA A 52 -9.08 9.53 -0.41
CA ALA A 52 -9.53 10.91 -0.33
C ALA A 52 -8.66 11.84 -1.18
N ASP A 53 -7.34 11.63 -1.16
CA ASP A 53 -6.40 12.42 -1.99
C ASP A 53 -6.67 12.25 -3.49
N GLU A 54 -7.03 11.04 -3.95
CA GLU A 54 -7.46 10.84 -5.33
C GLU A 54 -8.73 11.63 -5.68
N ARG A 55 -9.71 11.68 -4.76
CA ARG A 55 -10.94 12.46 -4.97
C ARG A 55 -10.67 13.97 -4.98
N LEU A 56 -9.81 14.45 -4.09
CA LEU A 56 -9.39 15.87 -4.05
C LEU A 56 -8.67 16.24 -5.34
N LEU A 57 -7.74 15.40 -5.81
CA LEU A 57 -7.06 15.58 -7.09
C LEU A 57 -8.04 15.64 -8.27
N LEU A 58 -8.98 14.70 -8.34
CA LEU A 58 -9.98 14.66 -9.41
C LEU A 58 -10.80 15.94 -9.45
N TRP A 59 -11.33 16.38 -8.30
CA TRP A 59 -12.13 17.59 -8.24
C TRP A 59 -11.31 18.85 -8.54
N ALA A 60 -10.09 18.95 -8.00
CA ALA A 60 -9.16 20.03 -8.31
C ALA A 60 -8.82 20.07 -9.81
N PHE A 61 -8.61 18.91 -10.45
CA PHE A 61 -8.32 18.83 -11.89
C PHE A 61 -9.52 19.28 -12.73
N ILE A 62 -10.75 18.94 -12.33
CA ILE A 62 -11.97 19.31 -13.05
C ILE A 62 -12.24 20.82 -12.97
N THR A 63 -11.85 21.46 -11.88
CA THR A 63 -12.09 22.89 -11.62
C THR A 63 -10.90 23.80 -11.95
N ALA A 64 -9.71 23.24 -12.13
CA ALA A 64 -8.50 24.02 -12.34
C ALA A 64 -8.48 24.84 -13.64
N PRO A 65 -7.70 25.94 -13.69
CA PRO A 65 -7.40 26.65 -14.93
C PRO A 65 -6.76 25.73 -15.99
N THR A 66 -6.99 26.05 -17.26
CA THR A 66 -6.55 25.25 -18.42
C THR A 66 -5.06 24.93 -18.38
N ASP A 67 -4.20 25.90 -18.06
CA ASP A 67 -2.75 25.71 -18.08
C ASP A 67 -2.29 24.73 -17.00
N LYS A 68 -2.88 24.80 -15.80
CA LYS A 68 -2.60 23.86 -14.71
C LYS A 68 -3.09 22.46 -15.07
N ALA A 69 -4.32 22.33 -15.57
CA ALA A 69 -4.85 21.03 -16.00
C ALA A 69 -4.01 20.41 -17.13
N ARG A 70 -3.57 21.22 -18.11
CA ARG A 70 -2.70 20.77 -19.21
C ARG A 70 -1.34 20.32 -18.71
N HIS A 71 -0.74 21.07 -17.78
CA HIS A 71 0.52 20.70 -17.15
C HIS A 71 0.40 19.33 -16.46
N ILE A 72 -0.62 19.11 -15.63
CA ILE A 72 -0.83 17.82 -14.97
C ILE A 72 -1.11 16.69 -15.96
N ALA A 73 -1.92 16.93 -16.99
CA ALA A 73 -2.19 15.92 -18.02
C ALA A 73 -0.94 15.49 -18.82
N GLY A 74 0.15 16.25 -18.76
CA GLY A 74 1.44 15.87 -19.33
C GLY A 74 2.25 14.90 -18.45
N HIS A 75 1.97 14.84 -17.15
CA HIS A 75 2.76 14.07 -16.19
C HIS A 75 1.98 12.96 -15.50
N LEU A 76 0.70 13.14 -15.21
CA LEU A 76 -0.14 12.15 -14.54
C LEU A 76 -0.88 11.28 -15.57
N ARG A 77 -0.95 9.97 -15.33
CA ARG A 77 -1.63 8.98 -16.17
C ARG A 77 -2.77 8.34 -15.40
N ALA A 78 -3.78 7.84 -16.11
CA ALA A 78 -4.89 7.11 -15.49
C ALA A 78 -4.42 5.88 -14.70
N ALA A 79 -3.34 5.22 -15.13
CA ALA A 79 -2.75 4.08 -14.41
C ALA A 79 -2.12 4.42 -13.05
N ASP A 80 -1.91 5.72 -12.75
CA ASP A 80 -1.37 6.15 -11.46
C ASP A 80 -2.43 6.11 -10.35
N PHE A 81 -3.72 6.12 -10.71
CA PHE A 81 -4.81 5.93 -9.75
C PHE A 81 -4.91 4.47 -9.30
N TYR A 82 -5.22 4.28 -8.02
CA TYR A 82 -5.48 2.96 -7.46
C TYR A 82 -6.87 2.47 -7.85
N GLN A 83 -7.92 3.30 -7.70
CA GLN A 83 -9.26 2.88 -8.05
C GLN A 83 -9.50 2.98 -9.56
N PRO A 84 -9.98 1.90 -10.22
CA PRO A 84 -10.29 1.93 -11.65
C PRO A 84 -11.32 3.00 -12.02
N SER A 85 -12.32 3.24 -11.15
CA SER A 85 -13.33 4.28 -11.34
C SER A 85 -12.75 5.70 -11.32
N HIS A 86 -11.75 5.94 -10.46
CA HIS A 86 -11.02 7.20 -10.39
C HIS A 86 -10.16 7.39 -11.66
N ALA A 87 -9.47 6.33 -12.09
CA ALA A 87 -8.71 6.31 -13.35
C ALA A 87 -9.60 6.65 -14.56
N ASP A 88 -10.80 6.05 -14.61
CA ASP A 88 -11.77 6.31 -15.65
C ASP A 88 -12.30 7.74 -15.60
N LEU A 89 -12.65 8.24 -14.42
CA LEU A 89 -13.09 9.64 -14.28
C LEU A 89 -11.98 10.61 -14.71
N TYR A 90 -10.72 10.33 -14.38
CA TYR A 90 -9.58 11.13 -14.84
C TYR A 90 -9.45 11.13 -16.37
N ARG A 91 -9.56 9.95 -16.99
CA ARG A 91 -9.55 9.80 -18.46
C ARG A 91 -10.68 10.58 -19.11
N VAL A 92 -11.89 10.51 -18.55
CA VAL A 92 -13.04 11.28 -19.02
C VAL A 92 -12.82 12.78 -18.83
N ALA A 93 -12.26 13.22 -17.70
CA ALA A 93 -11.96 14.62 -17.45
C ALA A 93 -10.93 15.18 -18.45
N ILE A 94 -9.89 14.41 -18.81
CA ILE A 94 -8.96 14.78 -19.88
C ILE A 94 -9.69 14.93 -21.21
N ALA A 95 -10.55 13.98 -21.57
CA ALA A 95 -11.32 14.03 -22.81
C ALA A 95 -12.26 15.25 -22.84
N ALA A 96 -12.96 15.51 -21.74
CA ALA A 96 -13.81 16.68 -21.55
C ALA A 96 -13.04 17.99 -21.80
N ARG A 97 -11.84 18.12 -21.23
CA ARG A 97 -10.97 19.28 -21.46
C ARG A 97 -10.55 19.42 -22.92
N ARG A 98 -10.35 18.31 -23.64
CA ARG A 98 -10.01 18.36 -25.08
C ARG A 98 -11.21 18.83 -25.90
N THR A 99 -12.40 18.33 -25.62
CA THR A 99 -13.63 18.70 -26.36
C THR A 99 -14.14 20.09 -26.01
N SER A 100 -13.89 20.58 -24.80
CA SER A 100 -14.32 21.90 -24.32
C SER A 100 -13.27 23.00 -24.55
N CYS A 101 -12.23 22.76 -25.35
CA CYS A 101 -11.11 23.70 -25.53
C CYS A 101 -10.44 24.14 -24.21
N GLY A 102 -10.43 23.26 -23.21
CA GLY A 102 -9.79 23.47 -21.92
C GLY A 102 -10.71 24.02 -20.82
N LEU A 103 -11.98 24.30 -21.11
CA LEU A 103 -12.89 24.89 -20.12
C LEU A 103 -13.06 24.00 -18.87
N PRO A 104 -13.00 24.58 -17.66
CA PRO A 104 -13.25 23.86 -16.41
C PRO A 104 -14.73 23.61 -16.18
N GLY A 105 -15.01 22.62 -15.33
CA GLY A 105 -16.33 22.41 -14.75
C GLY A 105 -16.89 21.00 -14.94
N PRO A 106 -17.71 20.54 -13.98
CA PRO A 106 -18.28 19.19 -13.99
C PRO A 106 -19.25 18.95 -15.13
N GLN A 107 -19.89 19.99 -15.68
CA GLN A 107 -20.84 19.85 -16.79
C GLN A 107 -20.17 19.22 -18.03
N HIS A 108 -18.95 19.66 -18.36
CA HIS A 108 -18.22 19.12 -19.50
C HIS A 108 -17.80 17.67 -19.27
N VAL A 109 -17.53 17.30 -18.02
CA VAL A 109 -17.19 15.91 -17.66
C VAL A 109 -18.42 15.03 -17.76
N MET A 110 -19.58 15.48 -17.26
CA MET A 110 -20.85 14.76 -17.40
C MET A 110 -21.20 14.48 -18.85
N ASP A 111 -21.05 15.47 -19.73
CA ASP A 111 -21.28 15.32 -21.18
C ASP A 111 -20.28 14.33 -21.80
N ALA A 112 -19.01 14.39 -21.39
CA ALA A 112 -17.97 13.49 -21.87
C ALA A 112 -18.16 12.03 -21.42
N ILE A 113 -18.76 11.75 -20.25
CA ILE A 113 -19.03 10.37 -19.81
C ILE A 113 -19.87 9.62 -20.86
N ALA A 114 -20.88 10.28 -21.45
CA ALA A 114 -21.75 9.65 -22.43
C ALA A 114 -21.02 9.22 -23.70
N THR A 115 -19.98 9.96 -24.10
CA THR A 115 -19.24 9.73 -25.34
C THR A 115 -18.02 8.84 -25.13
N VAL A 116 -17.22 9.10 -24.10
CA VAL A 116 -15.97 8.39 -23.81
C VAL A 116 -16.24 6.95 -23.36
N MET A 117 -17.35 6.73 -22.66
CA MET A 117 -17.71 5.42 -22.10
C MET A 117 -18.89 4.77 -22.85
N ALA A 118 -19.11 5.12 -24.11
CA ALA A 118 -20.24 4.62 -24.90
C ALA A 118 -20.27 3.08 -24.99
N SER A 119 -19.10 2.45 -25.03
CA SER A 119 -18.92 0.99 -25.10
C SER A 119 -18.96 0.29 -23.74
N ASP A 120 -18.90 1.04 -22.64
CA ASP A 120 -18.91 0.46 -21.28
C ASP A 120 -20.32 0.05 -20.86
N SER A 121 -20.38 -0.90 -19.92
CA SER A 121 -21.66 -1.33 -19.35
C SER A 121 -22.39 -0.15 -18.68
N GLY A 122 -23.73 -0.17 -18.73
CA GLY A 122 -24.56 0.88 -18.10
C GLY A 122 -24.25 1.07 -16.62
N ARG A 123 -23.96 -0.03 -15.90
CA ARG A 123 -23.56 0.00 -14.48
C ARG A 123 -22.22 0.68 -14.26
N HIS A 124 -21.21 0.39 -15.09
CA HIS A 124 -19.88 1.00 -14.97
C HIS A 124 -19.94 2.51 -15.22
N ARG A 125 -20.68 2.92 -16.27
CA ARG A 125 -20.95 4.35 -16.51
C ARG A 125 -21.63 5.03 -15.33
N GLN A 126 -22.61 4.37 -14.72
CA GLN A 126 -23.32 4.94 -13.58
C GLN A 126 -22.37 5.14 -12.39
N LEU A 127 -21.48 4.18 -12.12
CA LEU A 127 -20.49 4.30 -11.05
C LEU A 127 -19.59 5.54 -11.24
N VAL A 128 -19.09 5.78 -12.45
CA VAL A 128 -18.26 6.97 -12.75
C VAL A 128 -19.07 8.27 -12.60
N ARG A 129 -20.36 8.28 -12.96
CA ARG A 129 -21.24 9.44 -12.70
C ARG A 129 -21.46 9.68 -11.22
N ASP A 130 -21.76 8.64 -10.46
CA ASP A 130 -22.01 8.73 -9.02
C ASP A 130 -20.76 9.24 -8.31
N LEU A 131 -19.58 8.79 -8.73
CA LEU A 131 -18.31 9.32 -8.26
C LEU A 131 -18.17 10.82 -8.56
N LEU A 132 -18.45 11.26 -9.79
CA LEU A 132 -18.40 12.68 -10.13
C LEU A 132 -19.34 13.49 -9.24
N VAL A 133 -20.58 13.02 -9.03
CA VAL A 133 -21.54 13.68 -8.14
C VAL A 133 -21.02 13.74 -6.71
N ALA A 134 -20.39 12.66 -6.22
CA ALA A 134 -19.87 12.58 -4.86
C ALA A 134 -18.68 13.53 -4.59
N ILE A 135 -17.88 13.88 -5.60
CA ILE A 135 -16.72 14.77 -5.45
C ILE A 135 -17.05 16.24 -5.78
N VAL A 136 -18.22 16.53 -6.36
CA VAL A 136 -18.61 17.91 -6.66
C VAL A 136 -18.79 18.68 -5.35
N GLY A 137 -18.12 19.84 -5.28
CA GLY A 137 -18.21 20.72 -4.11
C GLY A 137 -17.30 20.34 -2.96
N LEU A 138 -16.36 19.39 -3.15
CA LEU A 138 -15.27 19.21 -2.20
C LEU A 138 -14.48 20.52 -2.04
N ASP A 139 -14.12 20.83 -0.80
CA ASP A 139 -13.30 22.01 -0.48
C ASP A 139 -11.86 21.77 -0.91
N VAL A 140 -11.53 22.21 -2.13
CA VAL A 140 -10.21 22.10 -2.73
C VAL A 140 -9.77 23.45 -3.27
N ASP A 141 -8.49 23.75 -3.13
CA ASP A 141 -7.87 24.86 -3.84
C ASP A 141 -7.31 24.34 -5.18
N PRO A 142 -7.91 24.72 -6.33
CA PRO A 142 -7.40 24.30 -7.64
C PRO A 142 -5.99 24.82 -7.90
N ASN A 143 -5.50 25.78 -7.11
CA ASN A 143 -4.13 26.27 -7.24
C ASN A 143 -3.08 25.29 -6.73
N ARG A 144 -3.45 24.43 -5.78
CA ARG A 144 -2.62 23.36 -5.21
C ARG A 144 -2.66 22.07 -6.02
N LEU A 145 -3.17 22.12 -7.26
CA LEU A 145 -3.31 20.96 -8.13
C LEU A 145 -2.00 20.15 -8.29
N VAL A 146 -0.85 20.82 -8.36
CA VAL A 146 0.46 20.16 -8.44
C VAL A 146 0.76 19.33 -7.19
N GLU A 147 0.40 19.83 -6.01
CA GLU A 147 0.60 19.12 -4.73
C GLU A 147 -0.25 17.85 -4.69
N TYR A 148 -1.54 17.95 -5.03
CA TYR A 148 -2.43 16.78 -5.09
C TYR A 148 -1.94 15.73 -6.10
N ALA A 149 -1.50 16.18 -7.28
CA ALA A 149 -0.97 15.29 -8.30
C ALA A 149 0.35 14.63 -7.86
N SER A 150 1.19 15.36 -7.13
CA SER A 150 2.44 14.85 -6.57
C SER A 150 2.18 13.77 -5.53
N THR A 151 1.19 13.96 -4.64
CA THR A 151 0.77 12.95 -3.65
C THR A 151 0.31 11.66 -4.33
N VAL A 152 -0.63 11.74 -5.29
CA VAL A 152 -1.12 10.55 -5.99
C VAL A 152 -0.02 9.85 -6.77
N LEU A 153 0.86 10.60 -7.44
CA LEU A 153 1.99 10.02 -8.17
C LEU A 153 3.02 9.38 -7.22
N HIS A 154 3.25 9.95 -6.05
CA HIS A 154 4.09 9.36 -5.01
C HIS A 154 3.53 8.02 -4.51
N LEU A 155 2.22 7.97 -4.25
CA LEU A 155 1.53 6.73 -3.86
C LEU A 155 1.58 5.68 -4.97
N ALA A 156 1.40 6.09 -6.23
CA ALA A 156 1.53 5.21 -7.40
C ALA A 156 2.94 4.62 -7.51
N MET A 157 3.97 5.45 -7.33
CA MET A 157 5.37 5.01 -7.32
C MET A 157 5.65 3.98 -6.23
N ARG A 158 5.16 4.22 -5.01
CA ARG A 158 5.29 3.26 -3.90
C ARG A 158 4.61 1.94 -4.22
N ARG A 159 3.35 1.98 -4.68
CA ARG A 159 2.59 0.79 -5.11
C ARG A 159 3.34 0.00 -6.18
N HIS A 160 3.92 0.68 -7.16
CA HIS A 160 4.65 0.02 -8.22
C HIS A 160 5.94 -0.65 -7.73
N ALA A 161 6.68 -0.02 -6.81
CA ALA A 161 7.85 -0.60 -6.18
C ALA A 161 7.55 -1.88 -5.41
N ILE A 162 6.40 -1.93 -4.72
CA ILE A 162 5.97 -3.12 -3.94
C ILE A 162 5.54 -4.24 -4.87
N ASN A 163 4.74 -3.94 -5.89
CA ASN A 163 4.36 -4.91 -6.91
C ASN A 163 5.61 -5.51 -7.58
N HIS A 164 6.63 -4.68 -7.82
CA HIS A 164 7.92 -5.14 -8.32
C HIS A 164 8.66 -6.04 -7.32
N ALA A 165 8.74 -5.66 -6.04
CA ALA A 165 9.35 -6.49 -5.00
C ALA A 165 8.65 -7.86 -4.87
N GLN A 166 7.32 -7.87 -4.88
CA GLN A 166 6.51 -9.10 -4.88
C GLN A 166 6.76 -9.95 -6.12
N ARG A 167 6.88 -9.32 -7.30
CA ARG A 167 7.26 -10.01 -8.54
C ARG A 167 8.64 -10.64 -8.44
N VAL A 168 9.62 -9.96 -7.87
CA VAL A 168 10.96 -10.53 -7.64
C VAL A 168 10.90 -11.74 -6.72
N VAL A 169 10.14 -11.67 -5.61
CA VAL A 169 9.92 -12.81 -4.72
C VAL A 169 9.28 -13.99 -5.47
N GLN A 170 8.27 -13.73 -6.30
CA GLN A 170 7.64 -14.77 -7.13
C GLN A 170 8.62 -15.39 -8.14
N LEU A 171 9.46 -14.58 -8.79
CA LEU A 171 10.50 -15.07 -9.70
C LEU A 171 11.49 -15.97 -8.95
N THR A 172 11.93 -15.60 -7.75
CA THR A 172 12.84 -16.43 -6.94
C THR A 172 12.24 -17.76 -6.52
N ALA A 173 10.91 -17.88 -6.45
CA ALA A 173 10.22 -19.12 -6.08
C ALA A 173 10.04 -20.10 -7.26
N HIS A 174 10.08 -19.62 -8.50
CA HIS A 174 9.67 -20.40 -9.68
C HIS A 174 10.72 -20.49 -10.81
N ALA A 175 11.70 -19.60 -10.84
CA ALA A 175 12.72 -19.57 -11.88
C ALA A 175 13.83 -20.60 -11.66
N GLN A 176 14.46 -21.06 -12.75
CA GLN A 176 15.70 -21.83 -12.64
C GLN A 176 16.84 -20.91 -12.15
N PRO A 177 17.79 -21.43 -11.34
CA PRO A 177 18.87 -20.62 -10.76
C PRO A 177 19.69 -19.84 -11.80
N ASP A 178 19.93 -20.44 -12.97
CA ASP A 178 20.77 -19.87 -14.04
C ASP A 178 20.11 -18.65 -14.73
N GLU A 179 18.77 -18.55 -14.68
CA GLU A 179 18.00 -17.46 -15.31
C GLU A 179 17.59 -16.37 -14.32
N LEU A 180 17.74 -16.63 -13.01
CA LEU A 180 17.19 -15.78 -11.96
C LEU A 180 17.70 -14.34 -12.00
N HIS A 181 19.01 -14.16 -12.18
CA HIS A 181 19.62 -12.84 -12.25
C HIS A 181 19.16 -12.04 -13.48
N ALA A 182 18.98 -12.70 -14.62
CA ALA A 182 18.50 -12.07 -15.85
C ALA A 182 17.04 -11.61 -15.69
N LEU A 183 16.18 -12.45 -15.11
CA LEU A 183 14.77 -12.13 -14.87
C LEU A 183 14.58 -10.99 -13.86
N ILE A 184 15.41 -10.93 -12.81
CA ILE A 184 15.39 -9.82 -11.86
C ILE A 184 15.84 -8.52 -12.53
N ALA A 185 16.90 -8.56 -13.35
CA ALA A 185 17.38 -7.40 -14.09
C ALA A 185 16.31 -6.88 -15.08
N GLU A 186 15.66 -7.78 -15.83
CA GLU A 186 14.57 -7.44 -16.75
C GLU A 186 13.37 -6.82 -16.02
N ALA A 187 12.99 -7.38 -14.86
CA ALA A 187 11.94 -6.78 -14.05
C ALA A 187 12.32 -5.37 -13.57
N GLY A 188 13.60 -5.13 -13.29
CA GLY A 188 14.13 -3.84 -12.87
C GLY A 188 14.14 -2.80 -14.00
N THR A 189 14.51 -3.20 -15.22
CA THR A 189 14.42 -2.32 -16.40
C THR A 189 12.96 -1.97 -16.71
N ALA A 190 12.04 -2.95 -16.62
CA ALA A 190 10.62 -2.71 -16.81
C ALA A 190 10.03 -1.69 -15.81
N LEU A 191 10.51 -1.68 -14.56
CA LEU A 191 10.16 -0.67 -13.56
C LEU A 191 10.61 0.74 -14.01
N GLN A 192 11.83 0.86 -14.52
CA GLN A 192 12.40 2.13 -14.99
C GLN A 192 11.68 2.64 -16.25
N ASP A 193 11.33 1.75 -17.17
CA ASP A 193 10.64 2.07 -18.44
C ASP A 193 9.26 2.69 -18.24
N THR A 194 8.65 2.52 -17.05
CA THR A 194 7.41 3.25 -16.71
C THR A 194 7.59 4.77 -16.72
N GLY A 195 8.83 5.25 -16.57
CA GLY A 195 9.19 6.67 -16.51
C GLY A 195 8.60 7.39 -15.31
N MET A 196 8.03 6.69 -14.32
CA MET A 196 7.34 7.29 -13.17
C MET A 196 8.24 8.25 -12.39
N GLN A 197 9.49 7.86 -12.13
CA GLN A 197 10.45 8.70 -11.41
C GLN A 197 10.75 9.99 -12.17
N GLN A 198 10.90 9.92 -13.50
CA GLN A 198 11.12 11.10 -14.34
C GLN A 198 9.90 12.01 -14.35
N ARG A 199 8.69 11.44 -14.50
CA ARG A 199 7.42 12.20 -14.43
C ARG A 199 7.27 12.92 -13.09
N TYR A 200 7.60 12.24 -11.99
CA TYR A 200 7.57 12.81 -10.64
C TYR A 200 8.56 13.95 -10.47
N ARG A 201 9.80 13.79 -10.95
CA ARG A 201 10.81 14.84 -10.91
C ARG A 201 10.39 16.06 -11.70
N GLN A 202 9.92 15.87 -12.93
CA GLN A 202 9.46 16.96 -13.80
C GLN A 202 8.27 17.70 -13.20
N LEU A 203 7.29 16.98 -12.66
CA LEU A 203 6.12 17.56 -12.00
C LEU A 203 6.52 18.45 -10.81
N ASN A 204 7.54 18.07 -10.06
CA ASN A 204 8.01 18.78 -8.87
C ASN A 204 9.18 19.74 -9.14
N GLY A 205 9.57 19.97 -10.41
CA GLY A 205 10.68 20.85 -10.76
C GLY A 205 12.06 20.36 -10.28
N LEU A 206 12.23 19.06 -10.07
CA LEU A 206 13.48 18.44 -9.63
C LEU A 206 14.39 18.13 -10.84
N PRO A 207 15.73 18.15 -10.67
CA PRO A 207 16.67 17.80 -11.73
C PRO A 207 16.48 16.35 -12.20
N VAL A 208 16.56 16.13 -13.52
CA VAL A 208 16.41 14.82 -14.18
C VAL A 208 17.73 14.08 -14.23
#